data_AF-A0A9W4RW46-F1
#
_entry.id   AF-A0A9W4RW46-F1
#
_cell.length_a   1.000
_cell.length_b   1.000
_cell.length_c   1.000
_cell.angle_alpha   90.00
_cell.angle_beta   90.00
_cell.angle_gamma   90.00
#
_symmetry.space_group_name_H-M   'P 1'
#
loop_
_entity.id
_entity.type
_entity.pdbx_description
1 polymer ?
#
loop_
_entity_poly.entity_id
_entity_poly.type
_entity_poly.pdbx_seq_one_letter_code
_entity_poly.pdbx_strand_id
1 'polypeptide(L)'
;MPPISQAPKSGFQSYEEEEAEFARDEQYILRTKRDIIRKAEDVARMLEDTGRVMGEDSDAFKKIWDQFQELSQMYLRVDQSLENMQKIRKQLQQLQQLRDRS
;
A
#
# COMPACT_ATOMS: atom_id res chain seq x y z
N MET A 1 -3.54 -9.35 -7.18
CA MET A 1 -2.39 -9.08 -6.29
C MET A 1 -1.14 -9.11 -7.16
N PRO A 2 -0.35 -8.04 -7.24
CA PRO A 2 0.95 -8.14 -7.89
C PRO A 2 1.84 -9.05 -7.02
N PRO A 3 2.79 -9.78 -7.62
CA PRO A 3 3.70 -10.61 -6.85
C PRO A 3 4.55 -9.70 -5.97
N ILE A 4 4.43 -9.85 -4.65
CA ILE A 4 5.46 -9.39 -3.71
C ILE A 4 6.71 -10.14 -4.14
N SER A 5 7.75 -9.41 -4.58
CA SER A 5 8.93 -9.99 -5.20
C SER A 5 9.48 -11.09 -4.26
N GLN A 6 9.33 -12.33 -4.70
CA GLN A 6 9.80 -13.51 -3.98
C GLN A 6 11.32 -13.53 -4.13
N ALA A 7 11.99 -13.93 -3.05
CA ALA A 7 13.44 -14.15 -2.91
C ALA A 7 14.20 -14.44 -4.22
N PRO A 8 15.45 -13.97 -4.33
CA PRO A 8 16.14 -13.76 -5.60
C PRO A 8 16.14 -15.04 -6.44
N LYS A 9 15.53 -14.95 -7.63
CA LYS A 9 15.56 -16.02 -8.62
C LYS A 9 16.99 -16.17 -9.10
N SER A 10 17.56 -17.35 -8.88
CA SER A 10 18.89 -17.72 -9.33
C SER A 10 19.08 -17.40 -10.81
N GLY A 11 19.92 -16.40 -11.10
CA GLY A 11 20.30 -15.99 -12.44
C GLY A 11 20.79 -14.56 -12.46
N PHE A 12 21.98 -14.30 -11.89
CA PHE A 12 22.77 -13.04 -11.98
C PHE A 12 21.99 -11.79 -12.39
N GLN A 13 20.99 -11.36 -11.60
CA GLN A 13 20.55 -9.97 -11.65
C GLN A 13 21.60 -9.16 -10.88
N SER A 14 22.02 -8.03 -11.46
CA SER A 14 22.96 -7.15 -10.77
C SER A 14 22.25 -6.50 -9.57
N TYR A 15 22.99 -6.13 -8.52
CA TYR A 15 22.44 -5.40 -7.36
C TYR A 15 21.65 -4.15 -7.77
N GLU A 16 22.08 -3.49 -8.84
CA GLU A 16 21.42 -2.30 -9.38
C GLU A 16 20.04 -2.61 -9.97
N GLU A 17 19.86 -3.78 -10.59
CA GLU A 17 18.56 -4.22 -11.12
C GLU A 17 17.57 -4.56 -10.00
N GLU A 18 18.03 -5.23 -8.94
CA GLU A 18 17.21 -5.54 -7.77
C GLU A 18 16.78 -4.24 -7.04
N GLU A 19 17.68 -3.28 -6.88
CA GLU A 19 17.35 -2.00 -6.24
C GLU A 19 16.40 -1.16 -7.12
N ALA A 20 16.56 -1.20 -8.44
CA ALA A 20 15.62 -0.56 -9.37
C ALA A 20 14.23 -1.21 -9.36
N GLU A 21 14.13 -2.55 -9.26
CA GLU A 21 12.86 -3.25 -9.07
C GLU A 21 12.20 -2.84 -7.76
N PHE A 22 12.97 -2.81 -6.66
CA PHE A 22 12.50 -2.40 -5.36
C PHE A 22 11.94 -0.97 -5.35
N ALA A 23 12.64 -0.04 -6.00
CA ALA A 23 12.20 1.35 -6.13
C ALA A 23 10.91 1.47 -6.97
N ARG A 24 10.75 0.64 -8.00
CA ARG A 24 9.50 0.59 -8.81
C ARG A 24 8.33 0.10 -7.99
N ASP A 25 8.52 -0.96 -7.21
CA ASP A 25 7.49 -1.50 -6.33
C ASP A 25 7.10 -0.48 -5.25
N GLU A 26 8.08 0.20 -4.64
CA GLU A 26 7.82 1.24 -3.63
C GLU A 26 6.96 2.38 -4.22
N GLN A 27 7.33 2.85 -5.42
CA GLN A 27 6.55 3.87 -6.14
C GLN A 27 5.13 3.39 -6.46
N TYR A 28 4.96 2.13 -6.85
CA TYR A 28 3.64 1.56 -7.12
C TYR A 28 2.76 1.51 -5.86
N ILE A 29 3.32 1.05 -4.73
CA ILE A 29 2.62 1.00 -3.44
C ILE A 29 2.22 2.41 -2.99
N LEU A 30 3.12 3.38 -3.11
CA LEU A 30 2.85 4.78 -2.75
C LEU A 30 1.75 5.41 -3.62
N ARG A 31 1.73 5.12 -4.93
CA ARG A 31 0.64 5.55 -5.83
C ARG A 31 -0.69 4.93 -5.41
N THR A 32 -0.70 3.62 -5.17
CA THR A 32 -1.89 2.89 -4.71
C THR A 32 -2.43 3.48 -3.40
N LYS A 33 -1.55 3.78 -2.43
CA LYS A 33 -1.92 4.43 -1.16
C LYS A 33 -2.58 5.78 -1.39
N ARG A 34 -2.01 6.61 -2.27
CA ARG A 34 -2.57 7.92 -2.63
C ARG A 34 -3.95 7.81 -3.28
N ASP A 35 -4.15 6.84 -4.16
CA ASP A 35 -5.44 6.64 -4.81
C ASP A 35 -6.52 6.14 -3.83
N ILE A 36 -6.15 5.31 -2.86
CA ILE A 36 -7.06 4.92 -1.77
C ILE A 36 -7.47 6.14 -0.93
N ILE A 37 -6.52 7.01 -0.57
CA ILE A 37 -6.80 8.24 0.18
C ILE A 37 -7.80 9.12 -0.58
N ARG A 38 -7.57 9.38 -1.87
CA ARG A 38 -8.49 10.19 -2.68
C ARG A 38 -9.90 9.62 -2.71
N LYS A 39 -10.02 8.30 -2.91
CA LYS A 39 -11.33 7.62 -2.86
C LYS A 39 -11.98 7.73 -1.49
N ALA A 40 -11.21 7.61 -0.41
CA ALA A 40 -11.72 7.76 0.94
C ALA A 40 -12.23 9.18 1.20
N GLU A 41 -11.54 10.21 0.70
CA GLU A 41 -11.99 11.60 0.75
C GLU A 41 -13.29 11.82 -0.04
N ASP A 42 -13.40 11.23 -1.23
CA ASP A 42 -14.62 11.30 -2.03
C ASP A 42 -15.81 10.65 -1.30
N VAL A 43 -15.61 9.46 -0.72
CA VAL A 43 -16.63 8.74 0.04
C VAL A 43 -16.99 9.49 1.33
N ALA A 44 -16.02 10.10 2.01
CA ALA A 44 -16.28 10.92 3.20
C ALA A 44 -17.18 12.12 2.90
N ARG A 45 -16.99 12.78 1.75
CA ARG A 45 -17.92 13.85 1.31
C ARG A 45 -19.32 13.33 1.03
N MET A 46 -19.44 12.16 0.41
CA MET A 46 -20.75 11.52 0.20
C MET A 46 -21.43 11.14 1.51
N LEU A 47 -20.68 10.70 2.54
CA LEU A 47 -21.21 10.44 3.88
C LEU A 47 -21.77 11.71 4.51
N GLU A 48 -21.02 12.81 4.44
CA GLU A 48 -21.46 14.11 4.99
C GLU A 48 -22.75 14.60 4.31
N ASP A 49 -22.79 14.59 2.97
CA ASP A 49 -23.95 15.01 2.20
C ASP A 49 -25.17 14.11 2.48
N THR A 50 -24.96 12.79 2.49
CA THR A 50 -26.06 11.83 2.73
C THR A 50 -26.56 11.89 4.16
N GLY A 51 -25.66 12.01 5.15
CA GLY A 51 -26.02 12.17 6.55
C GLY A 51 -26.84 13.44 6.78
N ARG A 52 -26.51 14.53 6.07
CA ARG A 52 -27.27 15.79 6.12
C ARG A 52 -28.66 15.69 5.49
N VAL A 53 -28.80 15.02 4.35
CA VAL A 53 -30.06 14.98 3.58
C VAL A 53 -31.01 13.89 4.07
N MET A 54 -30.47 12.72 4.42
CA MET A 54 -31.26 11.51 4.68
C MET A 54 -31.12 10.98 6.12
N GLY A 55 -30.15 11.47 6.89
CA GLY A 55 -29.82 10.94 8.20
C GLY A 55 -28.95 9.68 8.16
N GLU A 56 -28.22 9.44 9.24
CA GLU A 56 -27.24 8.35 9.38
C GLU A 56 -27.87 6.94 9.36
N ASP A 57 -29.16 6.82 9.69
CA ASP A 57 -29.87 5.54 9.70
C ASP A 57 -30.33 5.07 8.31
N SER A 58 -30.22 5.94 7.29
CA SER A 58 -30.65 5.62 5.93
C SER A 58 -29.81 4.50 5.30
N ASP A 59 -30.46 3.67 4.47
CA ASP A 59 -29.77 2.60 3.73
C ASP A 59 -28.67 3.16 2.81
N ALA A 60 -28.86 4.38 2.30
CA ALA A 60 -27.87 5.09 1.51
C ALA A 60 -26.61 5.39 2.34
N PHE A 61 -26.78 5.95 3.54
CA PHE A 61 -25.66 6.24 4.44
C PHE A 61 -24.90 4.96 4.81
N LYS A 62 -25.62 3.89 5.19
CA LYS A 62 -25.02 2.59 5.55
C LYS A 62 -24.18 2.01 4.41
N LYS A 63 -24.67 2.05 3.17
CA LYS A 63 -23.89 1.58 2.00
C LYS A 63 -22.62 2.38 1.76
N ILE A 64 -22.68 3.70 1.90
CA ILE A 64 -21.50 4.56 1.74
C ILE A 64 -20.52 4.32 2.91
N TRP A 65 -21.04 4.09 4.11
CA TRP A 65 -20.23 3.76 5.29
C TRP A 65 -19.47 2.44 5.11
N ASP A 66 -20.14 1.41 4.57
CA ASP A 66 -19.50 0.14 4.25
C ASP A 66 -18.35 0.32 3.24
N GLN A 67 -18.56 1.14 2.20
CA GLN A 67 -17.50 1.47 1.24
C GLN A 67 -16.31 2.19 1.91
N PHE A 68 -16.58 3.09 2.85
CA PHE A 68 -15.53 3.76 3.61
C PHE A 68 -14.72 2.78 4.47
N GLN A 69 -15.40 1.82 5.10
CA GLN A 69 -14.75 0.76 5.88
C GLN A 69 -13.87 -0.14 5.00
N GLU A 70 -14.35 -0.53 3.81
CA GLU A 70 -13.56 -1.29 2.85
C GLU A 70 -12.29 -0.55 2.42
N LEU A 71 -12.41 0.75 2.10
CA LEU A 71 -11.25 1.59 1.75
C LEU A 71 -10.25 1.71 2.91
N SER A 72 -10.75 1.81 4.14
CA SER A 72 -9.91 1.84 5.35
C SER A 72 -9.12 0.54 5.52
N GLN A 73 -9.76 -0.62 5.27
CA GLN A 73 -9.09 -1.91 5.30
C GLN A 73 -8.04 -2.05 4.17
N MET A 74 -8.34 -1.54 2.97
CA MET A 74 -7.36 -1.51 1.88
C MET A 74 -6.16 -0.64 2.22
N TYR A 75 -6.40 0.54 2.83
CA TYR A 75 -5.34 1.44 3.28
C TYR A 75 -4.39 0.73 4.25
N LEU A 76 -4.92 0.05 5.28
CA LEU A 76 -4.11 -0.67 6.26
C LEU A 76 -3.26 -1.78 5.62
N ARG A 77 -3.82 -2.53 4.67
CA ARG A 77 -3.07 -3.59 3.94
C ARG A 77 -1.93 -3.01 3.11
N VAL A 78 -2.16 -1.86 2.46
CA VAL A 78 -1.14 -1.17 1.68
C VAL A 78 -0.04 -0.62 2.59
N ASP A 79 -0.42 -0.07 3.75
CA ASP A 79 0.54 0.44 4.74
C ASP A 79 1.43 -0.67 5.29
N GLN A 80 0.85 -1.83 5.61
CA GLN A 80 1.60 -3.01 6.05
C GLN A 80 2.52 -3.56 4.96
N SER A 81 2.10 -3.47 3.69
CA SER A 81 2.94 -3.87 2.55
C SER A 81 4.17 -2.96 2.43
N LEU A 82 3.99 -1.64 2.64
CA LEU A 82 5.09 -0.68 2.64
C LEU A 82 6.05 -0.92 3.81
N GLU A 83 5.53 -1.21 5.00
CA GLU A 83 6.36 -1.51 6.18
C GLU A 83 7.19 -2.79 5.97
N ASN A 84 6.56 -3.85 5.46
CA ASN A 84 7.25 -5.12 5.16
C ASN A 84 8.35 -4.93 4.12
N MET A 85 8.06 -4.16 3.07
CA MET A 85 9.06 -3.76 2.09
C MET A 85 10.24 -3.06 2.78
N GLN A 86 10.00 -2.00 3.56
CA GLN A 86 11.09 -1.29 4.25
C GLN A 86 11.93 -2.19 5.16
N LYS A 87 11.34 -3.21 5.81
CA LYS A 87 12.07 -4.22 6.59
C LYS A 87 12.98 -5.07 5.71
N ILE A 88 12.48 -5.58 4.58
CA ILE A 88 13.27 -6.36 3.61
C ILE A 88 14.45 -5.53 3.10
N ARG A 89 14.23 -4.26 2.75
CA ARG A 89 15.30 -3.36 2.27
C ARG A 89 16.42 -3.22 3.29
N LYS A 90 16.08 -3.01 4.56
CA LYS A 90 17.06 -2.90 5.66
C LYS A 90 17.86 -4.20 5.82
N GLN A 91 17.22 -5.36 5.73
CA GLN A 91 17.90 -6.66 5.82
C GLN A 91 18.88 -6.86 4.67
N LEU A 92 18.48 -6.52 3.43
CA LEU A 92 19.37 -6.61 2.26
C LEU A 92 20.59 -5.70 2.41
N GLN A 93 20.39 -4.45 2.86
CA GLN A 93 21.50 -3.51 3.11
C GLN A 93 22.47 -4.03 4.18
N GLN A 94 21.97 -4.65 5.25
CA GLN A 94 22.82 -5.26 6.29
C GLN A 94 23.64 -6.43 5.75
N LEU A 95 23.02 -7.32 4.96
CA LEU A 95 23.72 -8.45 4.33
C LEU A 95 24.80 -7.99 3.35
N GLN A 96 24.55 -6.92 2.60
CA GLN A 96 25.55 -6.33 1.70
C GLN A 96 26.74 -5.76 2.49
N GLN A 97 26.49 -4.99 3.54
CA GLN A 97 27.56 -4.45 4.39
C GLN A 97 28.41 -5.54 5.05
N LEU A 98 27.82 -6.68 5.43
CA LEU A 98 28.55 -7.81 5.99
C LEU A 98 29.44 -8.49 4.93
N ARG A 99 28.94 -8.63 3.70
CA ARG A 99 29.71 -9.16 2.58
C ARG A 99 30.88 -8.27 2.21
N ASP A 100 30.66 -6.96 2.09
CA ASP A 100 31.70 -6.00 1.69
C ASP A 100 32.81 -5.84 2.75
N ARG A 101 32.56 -6.33 3.97
CA ARG A 101 33.52 -6.36 5.09
C ARG A 101 34.25 -7.70 5.26
N SER A 102 33.84 -8.74 4.55
CA SER A 102 34.45 -10.09 4.61
C SER A 102 35.45 -10.29 3.48
#